data_AF-A0AAE4L7H0-F1
#
_entry.id   AF-A0AAE4L7H0-F1
#
_cell.length_a   1.000
_cell.length_b   1.000
_cell.length_c   1.000
_cell.angle_alpha   90.00
_cell.angle_beta   90.00
_cell.angle_gamma   90.00
#
_symmetry.space_group_name_H-M   'P 1'
#
loop_
_entity.id
_entity.type
_entity.pdbx_description
1 polymer ?
#
loop_
_entity_poly.entity_id
_entity_poly.type
_entity_poly.pdbx_seq_one_letter_code
_entity_poly.pdbx_strand_id
1 'polypeptide(L)'
;MNVKIQGGGGGTYANTGSCTGVVTYLQHEDLERIRQGQQAEPFFNQYRDFVSPKEVTYKIDHNRAQLHKTDAKFFVITVSPSEKELAAMGASPEEQARAMKEYIRKDIIPAYAENFNKGLQADNIEYYAKIHYTRTGERLNDMHAHIIVSRKDRANKLKLSPKT
;
A
#
# COMPACT_ATOMS: atom_id res chain seq x y z
N MET A 1 -13.70 -9.84 1.44
CA MET A 1 -12.55 -9.03 1.02
C MET A 1 -11.39 -9.95 0.68
N ASN A 2 -10.66 -9.67 -0.40
CA ASN A 2 -9.45 -10.39 -0.74
C ASN A 2 -8.21 -9.58 -0.33
N VAL A 3 -7.27 -10.21 0.37
CA VAL A 3 -6.01 -9.59 0.79
C VAL A 3 -4.85 -10.48 0.33
N LYS A 4 -3.92 -9.90 -0.43
CA LYS A 4 -2.74 -10.60 -0.96
C LYS A 4 -1.47 -9.89 -0.53
N ILE A 5 -0.48 -10.65 -0.08
CA ILE A 5 0.85 -10.11 0.24
C ILE A 5 1.84 -10.54 -0.85
N GLN A 6 2.50 -9.55 -1.45
CA GLN A 6 3.49 -9.70 -2.51
C GLN A 6 4.86 -9.20 -2.03
N GLY A 7 5.90 -9.75 -2.63
CA GLY A 7 7.29 -9.42 -2.33
C GLY A 7 8.20 -10.63 -2.54
N GLY A 8 9.29 -10.45 -3.27
CA GLY A 8 10.26 -11.48 -3.61
C GLY A 8 10.29 -11.79 -5.11
N GLY A 9 11.34 -12.47 -5.57
CA GLY A 9 11.58 -12.72 -6.99
C GLY A 9 12.07 -11.48 -7.75
N GLY A 10 11.98 -11.51 -9.09
CA GLY A 10 12.27 -10.38 -9.98
C GLY A 10 11.01 -9.60 -10.39
N GLY A 11 11.19 -8.51 -11.14
CA GLY A 11 10.09 -7.70 -11.68
C GLY A 11 9.59 -6.60 -10.74
N THR A 12 8.38 -6.07 -11.00
CA THR A 12 7.82 -4.88 -10.33
C THR A 12 7.83 -4.99 -8.80
N TYR A 13 7.52 -6.17 -8.25
CA TYR A 13 7.41 -6.42 -6.80
C TYR A 13 8.69 -7.01 -6.19
N ALA A 14 9.81 -6.98 -6.91
CA ALA A 14 11.12 -7.35 -6.38
C ALA A 14 11.44 -6.43 -5.19
N ASN A 15 11.74 -7.03 -4.04
CA ASN A 15 11.75 -6.29 -2.78
C ASN A 15 13.08 -6.29 -2.06
N THR A 16 14.16 -6.80 -2.65
CA THR A 16 15.50 -6.76 -2.05
C THR A 16 16.21 -5.43 -2.30
N GLY A 17 15.77 -4.67 -3.30
CA GLY A 17 16.26 -3.35 -3.68
C GLY A 17 15.31 -2.21 -3.34
N SER A 18 15.36 -1.15 -4.16
CA SER A 18 14.49 0.02 -4.04
C SER A 18 13.03 -0.30 -4.34
N CYS A 19 12.10 0.38 -3.67
CA CYS A 19 10.68 0.31 -4.00
C CYS A 19 10.28 1.15 -5.23
N THR A 20 11.23 1.84 -5.89
CA THR A 20 10.98 2.66 -7.10
C THR A 20 10.21 1.88 -8.16
N GLY A 21 10.49 0.59 -8.36
CA GLY A 21 9.78 -0.23 -9.35
C GLY A 21 8.27 -0.30 -9.08
N VAL A 22 7.87 -0.54 -7.83
CA VAL A 22 6.45 -0.54 -7.43
C VAL A 22 5.88 0.87 -7.48
N VAL A 23 6.59 1.86 -6.95
CA VAL A 23 6.10 3.25 -6.92
C VAL A 23 5.80 3.74 -8.34
N THR A 24 6.70 3.52 -9.30
CA THR A 24 6.50 3.88 -10.71
C THR A 24 5.33 3.11 -11.33
N TYR A 25 5.22 1.81 -11.08
CA TYR A 25 4.09 1.01 -11.57
C TYR A 25 2.74 1.56 -11.10
N LEU A 26 2.63 1.88 -9.81
CA LEU A 26 1.41 2.44 -9.24
C LEU A 26 1.10 3.84 -9.79
N GLN A 27 2.12 4.63 -10.18
CA GLN A 27 1.89 5.89 -10.89
C GLN A 27 1.40 5.69 -12.33
N HIS A 28 1.82 4.62 -13.02
CA HIS A 28 1.32 4.35 -14.36
C HIS A 28 -0.18 4.07 -14.37
N GLU A 29 -0.72 3.46 -13.31
CA GLU A 29 -2.16 3.24 -13.17
C GLU A 29 -2.95 4.55 -13.04
N ASP A 30 -2.36 5.65 -12.55
CA ASP A 30 -3.00 6.98 -12.57
C ASP A 30 -3.02 7.63 -13.96
N LEU A 31 -2.10 7.27 -14.85
CA LEU A 31 -1.98 7.94 -16.16
C LEU A 31 -3.25 7.79 -16.98
N GLU A 32 -4.00 6.71 -16.82
CA GLU A 32 -5.30 6.52 -17.46
C GLU A 32 -6.34 7.52 -16.96
N ARG A 33 -6.37 7.80 -15.65
CA ARG A 33 -7.26 8.81 -15.05
C ARG A 33 -6.94 10.21 -15.57
N ILE A 34 -5.65 10.56 -15.60
CA ILE A 34 -5.19 11.85 -16.12
C ILE A 34 -5.57 12.00 -17.60
N ARG A 35 -5.40 10.94 -18.41
CA ARG A 35 -5.82 10.93 -19.83
C ARG A 35 -7.33 11.16 -20.00
N GLN A 36 -8.12 10.74 -19.02
CA GLN A 36 -9.57 10.97 -18.96
C GLN A 36 -9.97 12.32 -18.31
N GLY A 37 -9.00 13.19 -18.00
CA GLY A 37 -9.24 14.49 -17.36
C GLY A 37 -9.57 14.41 -15.85
N GLN A 38 -9.37 13.24 -15.24
CA GLN A 38 -9.59 13.02 -13.81
C GLN A 38 -8.31 13.31 -13.01
N GLN A 39 -8.47 13.60 -11.71
CA GLN A 39 -7.34 13.76 -10.81
C GLN A 39 -6.68 12.40 -10.51
N ALA A 40 -5.35 12.42 -10.45
CA ALA A 40 -4.55 11.30 -9.96
C ALA A 40 -4.80 11.09 -8.47
N GLU A 41 -4.83 9.83 -8.03
CA GLU A 41 -5.02 9.52 -6.62
C GLU A 41 -3.66 9.57 -5.92
N PRO A 42 -3.40 10.46 -4.94
CA PRO A 42 -2.10 10.52 -4.29
C PRO A 42 -1.83 9.28 -3.43
N PHE A 43 -0.55 9.04 -3.10
CA PHE A 43 -0.24 8.15 -2.00
C PHE A 43 -0.71 8.78 -0.68
N PHE A 44 -1.06 7.93 0.29
CA PHE A 44 -1.44 8.32 1.64
C PHE A 44 -0.75 7.42 2.67
N ASN A 45 -0.77 7.81 3.94
CA ASN A 45 -0.32 6.99 5.06
C ASN A 45 -1.26 7.14 6.26
N GLN A 46 -0.79 6.75 7.46
CA GLN A 46 -1.58 6.77 8.69
C GLN A 46 -2.22 8.13 8.98
N TYR A 47 -1.54 9.23 8.64
CA TYR A 47 -1.97 10.58 9.06
C TYR A 47 -2.15 11.57 7.90
N ARG A 48 -1.62 11.27 6.72
CA ARG A 48 -1.64 12.16 5.56
C ARG A 48 -2.39 11.50 4.42
N ASP A 49 -3.31 12.25 3.82
CA ASP A 49 -4.00 11.88 2.57
C ASP A 49 -3.15 12.16 1.32
N PHE A 50 -2.04 12.88 1.47
CA PHE A 50 -1.13 13.21 0.38
C PHE A 50 0.33 13.01 0.75
N VAL A 51 0.99 12.12 0.02
CA VAL A 51 2.42 11.83 0.06
C VAL A 51 2.93 11.74 -1.38
N SER A 52 4.06 12.40 -1.66
CA SER A 52 4.63 12.36 -3.00
C SER A 52 5.32 11.01 -3.28
N PRO A 53 5.33 10.52 -4.53
CA PRO A 53 6.07 9.31 -4.91
C PRO A 53 7.54 9.34 -4.48
N LYS A 54 8.19 10.51 -4.61
CA LYS A 54 9.59 10.72 -4.19
C LYS A 54 9.75 10.53 -2.68
N GLU A 55 8.80 11.00 -1.88
CA GLU A 55 8.82 10.84 -0.43
C GLU A 55 8.61 9.36 -0.04
N VAL A 56 7.67 8.67 -0.67
CA VAL A 56 7.44 7.22 -0.48
C VAL A 56 8.73 6.45 -0.72
N THR A 57 9.36 6.66 -1.89
CA THR A 57 10.61 5.99 -2.26
C THR A 57 11.70 6.27 -1.24
N TYR A 58 11.91 7.53 -0.88
CA TYR A 58 12.93 7.90 0.08
C TYR A 58 12.72 7.23 1.44
N LYS A 59 11.51 7.31 1.98
CA LYS A 59 11.19 6.79 3.32
C LYS A 59 11.33 5.27 3.41
N ILE A 60 10.82 4.54 2.43
CA ILE A 60 10.91 3.08 2.40
C ILE A 60 12.36 2.62 2.16
N ASP A 61 13.07 3.22 1.21
CA ASP A 61 14.43 2.78 0.85
C ASP A 61 15.47 3.05 1.97
N HIS A 62 15.21 4.05 2.82
CA HIS A 62 16.10 4.40 3.93
C HIS A 62 15.70 3.73 5.25
N ASN A 63 14.51 3.12 5.36
CA ASN A 63 14.09 2.37 6.54
C ASN A 63 14.61 0.91 6.52
N ARG A 64 15.94 0.75 6.51
CA ARG A 64 16.61 -0.55 6.26
C ARG A 64 17.76 -0.88 7.20
N ALA A 65 17.76 -0.35 8.43
CA ALA A 65 18.85 -0.60 9.37
C ALA A 65 18.99 -2.11 9.65
N GLN A 66 20.23 -2.59 9.53
CA GLN A 66 20.61 -3.99 9.73
C GLN A 66 19.89 -4.97 8.77
N LEU A 67 19.50 -4.51 7.58
CA LEU A 67 19.09 -5.35 6.47
C LEU A 67 20.25 -5.53 5.49
N HIS A 68 20.57 -6.78 5.15
CA HIS A 68 21.58 -7.12 4.16
C HIS A 68 21.09 -6.85 2.73
N LYS A 69 21.97 -6.96 1.74
CA LYS A 69 21.60 -6.74 0.33
C LYS A 69 20.49 -7.69 -0.15
N THR A 70 20.52 -8.95 0.27
CA THR A 70 19.58 -10.00 -0.12
C THR A 70 18.28 -10.01 0.70
N ASP A 71 18.24 -9.26 1.79
CA ASP A 71 17.05 -9.15 2.62
C ASP A 71 15.93 -8.42 1.85
N ALA A 72 14.68 -8.87 1.97
CA ALA A 72 13.53 -8.02 1.63
C ALA A 72 13.64 -6.66 2.36
N LYS A 73 13.20 -5.57 1.73
CA LYS A 73 13.21 -4.19 2.24
C LYS A 73 11.80 -3.67 2.49
N PHE A 74 10.85 -4.17 1.71
CA PHE A 74 9.44 -3.86 1.83
C PHE A 74 8.59 -5.06 1.38
N PHE A 75 7.29 -4.96 1.59
CA PHE A 75 6.28 -5.85 1.03
C PHE A 75 5.14 -5.01 0.47
N VAL A 76 4.34 -5.59 -0.40
CA VAL A 76 3.13 -4.94 -0.92
C VAL A 76 1.92 -5.76 -0.49
N ILE A 77 0.97 -5.13 0.17
CA ILE A 77 -0.32 -5.71 0.51
C ILE A 77 -1.33 -5.15 -0.48
N THR A 78 -2.00 -6.01 -1.24
CA THR A 78 -3.11 -5.63 -2.10
C THR A 78 -4.41 -5.97 -1.40
N VAL A 79 -5.27 -4.98 -1.24
CA VAL A 79 -6.61 -5.11 -0.65
C VAL A 79 -7.63 -4.89 -1.75
N SER A 80 -8.43 -5.90 -2.04
CA SER A 80 -9.47 -5.87 -3.06
C SER A 80 -10.81 -6.27 -2.44
N PRO A 81 -11.67 -5.32 -2.08
CA PRO A 81 -13.03 -5.62 -1.67
C PRO A 81 -13.84 -6.20 -2.83
N SER A 82 -14.87 -6.97 -2.50
CA SER A 82 -15.91 -7.37 -3.45
C SER A 82 -16.82 -6.19 -3.80
N GLU A 83 -17.56 -6.30 -4.89
CA GLU A 83 -18.56 -5.28 -5.29
C GLU A 83 -19.57 -4.99 -4.16
N LYS A 84 -19.99 -6.02 -3.41
CA LYS A 84 -20.89 -5.87 -2.25
C LYS A 84 -20.24 -5.06 -1.12
N GLU A 85 -18.95 -5.28 -0.87
CA GLU A 85 -18.21 -4.53 0.15
C GLU A 85 -17.99 -3.07 -0.30
N LEU A 86 -17.70 -2.84 -1.58
CA LEU A 86 -17.62 -1.48 -2.14
C LEU A 86 -18.96 -0.76 -2.04
N ALA A 87 -20.07 -1.40 -2.37
CA ALA A 87 -21.41 -0.82 -2.24
C ALA A 87 -21.74 -0.44 -0.78
N ALA A 88 -21.20 -1.18 0.20
CA ALA A 88 -21.35 -0.84 1.63
C ALA A 88 -20.41 0.30 2.08
N MET A 89 -19.31 0.54 1.36
CA MET A 89 -18.34 1.59 1.65
C MET A 89 -18.80 2.98 1.18
N GLY A 90 -19.68 3.05 0.18
CA GLY A 90 -20.21 4.31 -0.33
C GLY A 90 -21.01 4.15 -1.62
N ALA A 91 -21.82 5.16 -1.94
CA ALA A 91 -22.62 5.20 -3.15
C ALA A 91 -21.82 5.71 -4.36
N SER A 92 -20.80 6.54 -4.13
CA SER A 92 -19.89 7.02 -5.18
C SER A 92 -18.47 6.43 -5.06
N PRO A 93 -17.69 6.39 -6.15
CA PRO A 93 -16.29 5.99 -6.09
C PRO A 93 -15.47 6.82 -5.09
N GLU A 94 -15.72 8.11 -4.96
CA GLU A 94 -15.00 8.98 -4.02
C GLU A 94 -15.32 8.62 -2.57
N GLU A 95 -16.60 8.33 -2.26
CA GLU A 95 -17.00 7.84 -0.94
C GLU A 95 -16.36 6.50 -0.62
N GLN A 96 -16.33 5.58 -1.58
CA GLN A 96 -15.70 4.27 -1.45
C GLN A 96 -14.20 4.40 -1.21
N ALA A 97 -13.50 5.26 -1.96
CA ALA A 97 -12.08 5.49 -1.78
C ALA A 97 -11.77 6.09 -0.40
N ARG A 98 -12.58 7.05 0.06
CA ARG A 98 -12.46 7.62 1.41
C ARG A 98 -12.68 6.56 2.50
N ALA A 99 -13.72 5.75 2.37
CA ALA A 99 -13.99 4.66 3.31
C ALA A 99 -12.87 3.60 3.28
N MET A 100 -12.32 3.28 2.11
CA MET A 100 -11.20 2.35 1.98
C MET A 100 -9.92 2.87 2.64
N LYS A 101 -9.60 4.18 2.51
CA LYS A 101 -8.47 4.80 3.24
C LYS A 101 -8.64 4.65 4.75
N GLU A 102 -9.84 4.93 5.26
CA GLU A 102 -10.14 4.80 6.69
C GLU A 102 -10.06 3.34 7.16
N TYR A 103 -10.60 2.40 6.39
CA TYR A 103 -10.50 0.96 6.69
C TYR A 103 -9.04 0.49 6.70
N ILE A 104 -8.21 1.00 5.79
CA ILE A 104 -6.77 0.69 5.81
C ILE A 104 -6.12 1.20 7.10
N ARG A 105 -6.44 2.42 7.54
CA ARG A 105 -5.88 3.04 8.76
C ARG A 105 -6.35 2.39 10.05
N LYS A 106 -7.61 1.94 10.10
CA LYS A 106 -8.30 1.50 11.33
C LYS A 106 -8.38 -0.01 11.49
N ASP A 107 -8.28 -0.76 10.41
CA ASP A 107 -8.46 -2.21 10.45
C ASP A 107 -7.23 -2.94 9.87
N ILE A 108 -6.81 -2.62 8.64
CA ILE A 108 -5.73 -3.36 7.97
C ILE A 108 -4.37 -3.15 8.65
N ILE A 109 -3.96 -1.90 8.88
CA ILE A 109 -2.64 -1.61 9.43
C ILE A 109 -2.54 -1.98 10.92
N PRO A 110 -3.56 -1.74 11.77
CA PRO A 110 -3.60 -2.29 13.13
C PRO A 110 -3.47 -3.82 13.15
N ALA A 111 -4.28 -4.53 12.35
CA ALA A 111 -4.20 -5.99 12.26
C ALA A 111 -2.81 -6.47 11.78
N TYR A 112 -2.22 -5.77 10.81
CA TYR A 112 -0.85 -6.05 10.35
C TYR A 112 0.17 -5.89 11.49
N ALA A 113 0.06 -4.84 12.30
CA ALA A 113 0.96 -4.57 13.42
C ALA A 113 0.83 -5.62 14.54
N GLU A 114 -0.40 -5.91 14.96
CA GLU A 114 -0.72 -6.80 16.08
C GLU A 114 -0.29 -8.25 15.79
N ASN A 115 -0.42 -8.70 14.54
CA ASN A 115 -0.08 -10.07 14.13
C ASN A 115 1.40 -10.44 14.32
N PHE A 116 2.29 -9.48 14.54
CA PHE A 116 3.69 -9.77 14.88
C PHE A 116 3.91 -10.15 16.34
N ASN A 117 2.92 -9.94 17.23
CA ASN A 117 3.01 -10.19 18.67
C ASN A 117 4.22 -9.49 19.35
N LYS A 118 4.49 -8.24 18.93
CA LYS A 118 5.64 -7.42 19.41
C LYS A 118 5.22 -6.13 20.13
N GLY A 119 3.94 -6.00 20.51
CA GLY A 119 3.38 -4.76 21.09
C GLY A 119 3.35 -3.60 20.10
N LEU A 120 3.32 -3.89 18.79
CA LEU A 120 3.26 -2.90 17.73
C LEU A 120 1.83 -2.42 17.53
N GLN A 121 1.69 -1.15 17.23
CA GLN A 121 0.45 -0.50 16.81
C GLN A 121 0.63 0.06 15.39
N ALA A 122 -0.47 0.55 14.78
CA ALA A 122 -0.42 1.12 13.44
C ALA A 122 0.62 2.24 13.28
N ASP A 123 0.81 3.04 14.33
CA ASP A 123 1.77 4.14 14.40
C ASP A 123 3.24 3.68 14.29
N ASN A 124 3.51 2.42 14.58
CA ASN A 124 4.83 1.83 14.44
C ASN A 124 5.07 1.30 13.02
N ILE A 125 4.06 1.23 12.15
CA ILE A 125 4.22 0.71 10.80
C ILE A 125 4.59 1.84 9.85
N GLU A 126 5.72 1.68 9.17
CA GLU A 126 6.11 2.56 8.07
C GLU A 126 5.47 2.04 6.78
N TYR A 127 4.37 2.68 6.35
CA TYR A 127 3.65 2.30 5.15
C TYR A 127 3.18 3.50 4.33
N TYR A 128 2.96 3.23 3.04
CA TYR A 128 2.34 4.15 2.10
C TYR A 128 1.39 3.37 1.21
N ALA A 129 0.18 3.87 1.05
CA ALA A 129 -0.87 3.22 0.30
C ALA A 129 -1.40 4.11 -0.82
N LYS A 130 -2.03 3.50 -1.82
CA LYS A 130 -2.65 4.20 -2.95
C LYS A 130 -3.90 3.43 -3.38
N ILE A 131 -4.98 4.15 -3.69
CA ILE A 131 -6.24 3.57 -4.18
C ILE A 131 -6.26 3.65 -5.70
N HIS A 132 -6.63 2.56 -6.36
CA HIS A 132 -6.91 2.50 -7.79
C HIS A 132 -8.37 2.10 -8.00
N TYR A 133 -9.00 2.64 -9.04
CA TYR A 133 -10.46 2.51 -9.27
C TYR A 133 -10.82 1.43 -10.29
N THR A 134 -9.92 1.11 -11.22
CA THR A 134 -10.15 0.16 -12.30
C THR A 134 -8.88 -0.59 -12.63
N ARG A 135 -8.98 -1.91 -12.89
CA ARG A 135 -7.85 -2.73 -13.35
C ARG A 135 -7.79 -2.90 -14.87
N THR A 136 -8.95 -2.83 -15.53
CA THR A 136 -9.16 -2.93 -16.99
C THR A 136 -10.64 -2.63 -17.27
N GLY A 137 -10.94 -2.01 -18.41
CA GLY A 137 -12.28 -1.52 -18.79
C GLY A 137 -13.39 -2.56 -19.04
N GLU A 138 -13.39 -3.68 -18.32
CA GLU A 138 -14.36 -4.78 -18.47
C GLU A 138 -15.29 -4.94 -17.25
N ARG A 139 -14.91 -4.49 -16.05
CA ARG A 139 -15.75 -4.54 -14.84
C ARG A 139 -16.06 -3.14 -14.32
N LEU A 140 -17.31 -2.94 -13.93
CA LEU A 140 -17.90 -1.63 -13.60
C LEU A 140 -17.37 -0.99 -12.31
N ASN A 141 -16.64 -1.71 -11.45
CA ASN A 141 -15.95 -1.13 -10.29
C ASN A 141 -14.97 -2.18 -9.70
N ASP A 142 -13.66 -2.03 -9.94
CA ASP A 142 -12.62 -2.91 -9.37
C ASP A 142 -11.66 -2.08 -8.50
N MET A 143 -12.26 -1.31 -7.59
CA MET A 143 -11.50 -0.50 -6.66
C MET A 143 -10.66 -1.39 -5.73
N HIS A 144 -9.37 -1.11 -5.67
CA HIS A 144 -8.44 -1.82 -4.82
C HIS A 144 -7.34 -0.89 -4.32
N ALA A 145 -6.67 -1.29 -3.25
CA ALA A 145 -5.55 -0.55 -2.70
C ALA A 145 -4.27 -1.37 -2.77
N HIS A 146 -3.16 -0.67 -3.06
CA HIS A 146 -1.81 -1.20 -2.88
C HIS A 146 -1.16 -0.50 -1.69
N ILE A 147 -0.64 -1.28 -0.76
CA ILE A 147 -0.03 -0.80 0.49
C ILE A 147 1.42 -1.27 0.51
N ILE A 148 2.36 -0.36 0.32
CA ILE A 148 3.79 -0.61 0.46
C ILE A 148 4.13 -0.51 1.94
N VAL A 149 4.50 -1.61 2.57
CA VAL A 149 4.93 -1.68 3.98
C VAL A 149 6.43 -1.93 4.07
N SER A 150 7.15 -1.16 4.87
CA SER A 150 8.56 -1.40 5.12
C SER A 150 8.74 -2.72 5.89
N ARG A 151 9.86 -3.42 5.65
CA ARG A 151 10.27 -4.58 6.49
C ARG A 151 10.68 -4.13 7.89
N LYS A 152 10.90 -2.84 8.13
CA LYS A 152 11.25 -2.31 9.44
C LYS A 152 10.06 -1.54 10.01
N ASP A 153 9.94 -1.54 11.33
CA ASP A 153 9.08 -0.56 11.99
C ASP A 153 9.57 0.87 11.71
N ARG A 154 8.73 1.87 11.99
CA ARG A 154 9.03 3.29 11.76
C ARG A 154 10.25 3.78 12.52
N ALA A 155 10.57 3.18 13.67
CA ALA A 155 11.78 3.50 14.44
C ALA A 155 13.06 2.82 13.88
N ASN A 156 12.93 2.02 12.81
CA ASN A 156 14.01 1.29 12.16
C ASN A 156 14.73 0.27 13.06
N LYS A 157 14.03 -0.29 14.05
CA LYS A 157 14.55 -1.22 15.06
C LYS A 157 14.10 -2.66 14.82
N LEU A 158 12.80 -2.89 14.70
CA LEU A 158 12.21 -4.23 14.60
C LEU A 158 12.06 -4.68 13.14
N LYS A 159 12.26 -5.98 12.89
CA LYS A 159 12.00 -6.61 11.57
C LYS A 159 10.57 -7.17 11.54
N LEU A 160 9.82 -6.77 10.52
CA LEU A 160 8.41 -7.06 10.25
C LEU A 160 8.32 -7.83 8.94
N SER A 161 8.44 -9.16 8.99
CA SER A 161 8.30 -10.03 7.81
C SER A 161 6.99 -10.80 7.90
N PRO A 162 6.01 -10.54 7.02
CA PRO A 162 4.76 -11.32 6.99
C PRO A 162 4.96 -12.71 6.38
N LYS A 163 6.16 -12.99 5.85
CA LYS A 163 6.60 -14.32 5.44
C LYS A 163 7.50 -14.86 6.55
N THR A 164 6.94 -15.72 7.39
CA THR A 164 7.63 -16.53 8.40
C THR A 164 7.29 -17.96 8.17
#